data_AF-A0A2K1PY48-F1
#
_entry.id   AF-A0A2K1PY48-F1
#
_cell.length_a   1.000
_cell.length_b   1.000
_cell.length_c   1.000
_cell.angle_alpha   90.00
_cell.angle_beta   90.00
_cell.angle_gamma   90.00
#
_symmetry.space_group_name_H-M   'P 1'
#
loop_
_entity.id
_entity.type
_entity.pdbx_description
1 polymer ?
#
loop_
_entity_poly.entity_id
_entity_poly.type
_entity_poly.pdbx_seq_one_letter_code
_entity_poly.pdbx_strand_id
1 'polypeptide(L)'
;MDPISLEDLALLDVLHRIDQRIELTHGDCEIRQRMVESGLIEDDEFGLRLTTAGIELCKSLQHRVAADAQAEKVLQQRAQATASPDSV
;
A
#
# COMPACT_ATOMS: atom_id res chain seq x y z
N MET A 1 -4.24 4.32 15.94
CA MET A 1 -3.76 3.75 14.67
C MET A 1 -4.19 4.75 13.63
N ASP A 2 -3.24 5.50 13.09
CA ASP A 2 -3.54 6.42 11.99
C ASP A 2 -3.79 5.60 10.72
N PRO A 3 -4.84 5.93 9.95
CA PRO A 3 -5.11 5.25 8.70
C PRO A 3 -3.93 5.45 7.74
N ILE A 4 -3.68 4.44 6.91
CA ILE A 4 -2.68 4.49 5.86
C ILE A 4 -2.95 5.69 4.96
N SER A 5 -1.90 6.47 4.69
CA SER A 5 -2.01 7.67 3.89
C SER A 5 -2.14 7.33 2.40
N LEU A 6 -2.68 8.26 1.60
CA LEU A 6 -2.76 8.08 0.14
C LEU A 6 -1.38 7.91 -0.49
N GLU A 7 -0.35 8.57 0.06
CA GLU A 7 1.03 8.44 -0.41
C GLU A 7 1.58 7.04 -0.13
N ASP A 8 1.33 6.48 1.07
CA ASP A 8 1.71 5.11 1.41
C ASP A 8 1.01 4.08 0.51
N LEU A 9 -0.25 4.31 0.15
CA LEU A 9 -1.00 3.47 -0.79
C LEU A 9 -0.44 3.55 -2.21
N ALA A 10 -0.12 4.76 -2.69
CA ALA A 10 0.50 4.96 -4.00
C ALA A 10 1.88 4.30 -4.07
N LEU A 11 2.67 4.40 -2.99
CA LEU A 11 3.96 3.73 -2.88
C LEU A 11 3.80 2.20 -2.92
N LEU A 12 2.82 1.64 -2.19
CA LEU A 12 2.53 0.21 -2.22
C LEU A 12 2.14 -0.27 -3.62
N ASP A 13 1.33 0.49 -4.35
CA ASP A 13 0.94 0.15 -5.72
C ASP A 13 2.16 0.10 -6.66
N VAL A 14 3.05 1.09 -6.57
CA VAL A 14 4.29 1.10 -7.36
C VAL A 14 5.21 -0.07 -6.98
N LEU A 15 5.35 -0.39 -5.69
CA LEU A 15 6.11 -1.55 -5.22
C LEU A 15 5.55 -2.86 -5.80
N HIS A 16 4.22 -3.04 -5.83
CA HIS A 16 3.57 -4.23 -6.41
C HIS A 16 3.77 -4.33 -7.91
N ARG A 17 3.69 -3.22 -8.63
CA ARG A 17 3.95 -3.22 -10.09
C ARG A 17 5.38 -3.66 -10.40
N ILE A 18 6.36 -3.16 -9.66
CA ILE A 18 7.77 -3.55 -9.83
C ILE A 18 7.96 -5.04 -9.51
N ASP A 19 7.36 -5.54 -8.42
CA ASP A 19 7.41 -6.96 -8.06
C ASP A 19 6.81 -7.85 -9.17
N GLN A 20 5.71 -7.41 -9.77
CA GLN A 20 5.02 -8.09 -10.88
C GLN A 20 5.69 -7.86 -12.25
N ARG A 21 6.80 -7.12 -12.32
CA ARG A 21 7.48 -6.70 -13.55
C ARG A 21 6.56 -5.97 -14.53
N ILE A 22 5.60 -5.21 -14.01
CA ILE A 22 4.72 -4.34 -14.79
C ILE A 22 5.46 -3.03 -15.07
N GLU A 23 5.41 -2.57 -16.32
CA GLU A 23 5.98 -1.28 -16.70
C GLU A 23 5.31 -0.13 -15.96
N LEU A 24 6.14 0.72 -15.36
CA LEU A 24 5.70 1.95 -14.71
C LEU A 24 5.36 3.00 -15.76
N THR A 25 4.27 3.73 -15.53
CA THR A 25 3.82 4.80 -16.43
C THR A 25 4.58 6.09 -16.15
N HIS A 26 4.46 7.09 -17.03
CA HIS A 26 5.15 8.37 -16.85
C HIS A 26 4.79 9.09 -15.55
N GLY A 27 3.57 8.87 -15.02
CA GLY A 27 3.13 9.43 -13.73
C GLY A 27 3.86 8.82 -12.53
N ASP A 28 4.47 7.65 -12.69
CA ASP A 28 5.18 6.93 -11.64
C ASP A 28 6.67 7.35 -11.56
N CYS A 29 7.16 8.19 -12.49
CA CYS A 29 8.57 8.56 -12.60
C CYS A 29 9.12 9.24 -11.33
N GLU A 30 8.35 10.15 -10.72
CA GLU A 30 8.78 10.86 -9.51
C GLU A 30 8.85 9.92 -8.30
N ILE A 31 7.86 9.03 -8.15
CA ILE A 31 7.82 8.03 -7.08
C ILE A 31 8.97 7.04 -7.27
N ARG A 32 9.16 6.53 -8.50
CA ARG A 32 10.27 5.65 -8.86
C ARG A 32 11.61 6.28 -8.49
N GLN A 33 11.84 7.53 -8.88
CA GLN A 33 13.11 8.20 -8.60
C GLN A 33 13.37 8.30 -7.10
N ARG A 34 12.36 8.71 -6.31
CA ARG A 34 12.47 8.72 -4.84
C ARG A 34 12.77 7.34 -4.26
N MET A 35 12.19 6.28 -4.84
CA MET A 35 12.42 4.91 -4.38
C MET A 35 13.84 4.43 -4.69
N VAL A 36 14.40 4.79 -5.85
CA VAL A 36 15.81 4.53 -6.19
C VAL A 36 16.71 5.29 -5.21
N GLU A 37 16.46 6.58 -5.00
CA GLU A 37 17.23 7.42 -4.07
C GLU A 37 17.16 6.90 -2.62
N SER A 38 16.04 6.28 -2.24
CA SER A 38 15.83 5.66 -0.93
C SER A 38 16.38 4.24 -0.81
N GLY A 39 16.89 3.65 -1.90
CA GLY A 39 17.40 2.27 -1.92
C GLY A 39 16.33 1.19 -1.79
N LEU A 40 15.07 1.50 -2.10
CA LEU A 40 13.96 0.53 -2.09
C LEU A 40 13.91 -0.30 -3.37
N ILE A 41 14.41 0.27 -4.47
CA ILE A 41 14.50 -0.37 -5.77
C ILE A 41 15.87 -0.11 -6.38
N GLU A 42 16.30 -1.01 -7.24
CA GLU A 42 17.54 -0.93 -8.00
C GLU A 42 17.29 -1.26 -9.46
N ASP A 43 18.12 -0.70 -10.34
CA ASP A 43 18.18 -1.09 -11.75
C ASP A 43 18.97 -2.41 -11.88
N ASP A 44 18.34 -3.39 -12.51
CA ASP A 44 18.88 -4.72 -12.83
C ASP A 44 18.94 -4.91 -14.36
N GLU A 45 19.61 -5.96 -14.82
CA GLU A 45 19.77 -6.28 -16.25
C GLU A 45 18.42 -6.49 -16.99
N PHE A 46 17.36 -6.76 -16.24
CA PHE A 46 15.99 -6.96 -16.73
C PHE A 46 15.04 -5.78 -16.44
N GLY A 47 15.55 -4.65 -15.96
CA GLY A 47 14.75 -3.49 -15.57
C GLY A 47 14.76 -3.26 -14.05
N LEU A 48 13.65 -2.79 -13.47
CA LEU A 48 13.59 -2.45 -12.05
C LEU A 48 13.38 -3.68 -11.17
N ARG A 49 14.08 -3.74 -10.05
CA ARG A 49 13.96 -4.79 -9.03
C ARG A 49 13.81 -4.20 -7.64
N LEU A 50 13.00 -4.86 -6.80
CA LEU A 50 12.90 -4.55 -5.37
C LEU A 50 14.16 -5.01 -4.61
N THR A 51 14.69 -4.13 -3.77
CA THR A 51 15.73 -4.51 -2.80
C THR A 51 15.09 -5.22 -1.61
N THR A 52 15.91 -5.80 -0.73
CA THR A 52 15.42 -6.37 0.55
C THR A 52 14.65 -5.34 1.37
N ALA A 53 15.08 -4.07 1.37
CA ALA A 53 14.38 -3.01 2.07
C ALA A 53 13.00 -2.72 1.44
N GLY A 54 12.92 -2.68 0.11
CA GLY A 54 11.65 -2.55 -0.62
C GLY A 54 10.66 -3.68 -0.32
N ILE A 55 11.16 -4.92 -0.25
CA ILE A 55 10.34 -6.11 0.06
C ILE A 55 9.78 -6.04 1.49
N GLU A 56 10.60 -5.70 2.49
CA GLU A 56 10.15 -5.59 3.88
C GLU A 56 9.17 -4.43 4.07
N LEU A 57 9.38 -3.30 3.39
CA LEU A 57 8.44 -2.18 3.40
C LEU A 57 7.09 -2.57 2.77
N CYS A 58 7.12 -3.28 1.65
CA CYS A 58 5.92 -3.79 0.99
C CYS A 58 5.08 -4.66 1.95
N LYS A 59 5.71 -5.60 2.67
CA LYS A 59 5.03 -6.42 3.69
C LYS A 59 4.45 -5.57 4.82
N SER A 60 5.22 -4.59 5.30
CA SER A 60 4.77 -3.68 6.36
C SER A 60 3.52 -2.88 5.93
N LEU A 61 3.52 -2.36 4.72
CA LEU A 61 2.39 -1.61 4.17
C LEU A 61 1.17 -2.52 3.94
N GLN A 62 1.35 -3.73 3.42
CA GLN A 62 0.27 -4.72 3.28
C GLN A 62 -0.41 -5.02 4.62
N HIS A 63 0.37 -5.18 5.69
CA HIS A 63 -0.19 -5.39 7.03
C HIS A 63 -1.00 -4.19 7.53
N ARG A 64 -0.53 -2.96 7.27
CA ARG A 64 -1.26 -1.74 7.61
C ARG A 64 -2.59 -1.65 6.86
N VAL A 65 -2.58 -1.88 5.54
CA VAL A 65 -3.82 -1.91 4.72
C VAL A 65 -4.80 -2.96 5.24
N ALA A 66 -4.33 -4.17 5.54
CA ALA A 66 -5.17 -5.23 6.06
C ALA A 66 -5.76 -4.87 7.44
N ALA A 67 -4.98 -4.24 8.31
CA ALA A 67 -5.43 -3.78 9.61
C ALA A 67 -6.48 -2.67 9.49
N ASP A 68 -6.28 -1.71 8.59
CA ASP A 68 -7.22 -0.62 8.34
C ASP A 68 -8.54 -1.13 7.76
N ALA A 69 -8.48 -2.03 6.78
CA ALA A 69 -9.68 -2.67 6.22
C ALA A 69 -10.47 -3.45 7.29
N GLN A 70 -9.77 -4.09 8.23
CA GLN A 70 -10.41 -4.78 9.34
C GLN A 70 -11.02 -3.80 10.35
N ALA A 71 -10.32 -2.71 10.68
CA ALA A 71 -10.83 -1.67 11.56
C ALA A 71 -12.08 -1.01 10.96
N GLU A 72 -12.08 -0.72 9.67
CA GLU A 72 -13.23 -0.15 8.96
C GLU A 72 -14.43 -1.11 8.99
N LYS A 73 -14.23 -2.41 8.77
CA LYS A 73 -15.30 -3.43 8.92
C LYS A 73 -15.90 -3.44 10.32
N VAL A 74 -15.07 -3.37 11.36
CA VAL A 74 -15.53 -3.34 12.75
C VAL A 74 -16.34 -2.07 13.03
N LEU A 75 -15.91 -0.92 12.51
CA LEU A 75 -16.66 0.34 12.63
C LEU A 75 -18.01 0.28 11.89
N GLN A 76 -18.03 -0.28 10.67
CA GLN A 76 -19.27 -0.47 9.90
C GLN A 76 -20.25 -1.41 10.60
N GLN A 77 -19.78 -2.55 11.13
CA GLN A 77 -20.62 -3.49 11.89
C GLN A 77 -21.20 -2.84 13.15
N ARG A 78 -20.40 -2.05 13.88
CA ARG A 78 -20.88 -1.29 15.05
C ARG A 78 -21.92 -0.26 14.66
N ALA A 79 -21.69 0.49 13.58
CA ALA A 79 -22.64 1.47 13.07
C ALA A 79 -23.98 0.83 12.65
N GLN A 80 -23.95 -0.32 11.98
CA GLN A 80 -25.16 -1.08 11.63
C GLN A 80 -25.89 -1.65 12.85
N ALA A 81 -25.15 -2.15 13.84
CA ALA A 81 -25.75 -2.65 15.10
C ALA A 81 -26.42 -1.53 15.91
N THR A 82 -25.91 -0.30 15.86
CA THR A 82 -26.53 0.87 16.50
C THR A 82 -27.66 1.50 15.68
N ALA A 83 -27.80 1.15 14.40
CA ALA A 83 -28.83 1.68 13.50
C ALA A 83 -30.05 0.76 13.36
N SER A 84 -30.14 -0.30 14.17
CA SER A 84 -31.38 -1.05 14.38
C SER A 84 -32.11 -0.46 15.59
N PRO A 85 -33.01 0.54 15.42
CA PRO A 85 -33.97 0.82 16.47
C PRO A 85 -34.88 -0.40 16.58
N ASP A 86 -35.01 -0.91 17.80
CA ASP A 86 -36.25 -1.53 18.26
C ASP A 86 -37.43 -0.70 17.75
N SER A 87 -38.08 -1.16 16.69
CA SER A 87 -39.45 -0.74 16.38
C SER A 87 -40.36 -1.74 17.09
N VAL A 88 -40.72 -1.32 18.30
CA VAL A 88 -41.89 -1.74 19.10
C VAL A 88 -43.16 -1.74 18.25
#